data_AF-A0A1I1FLY8-F1
#
_entry.id   AF-A0A1I1FLY8-F1
#
_cell.length_a   1.000
_cell.length_b   1.000
_cell.length_c   1.000
_cell.angle_alpha   90.00
_cell.angle_beta   90.00
_cell.angle_gamma   90.00
#
_symmetry.space_group_name_H-M   'P 1'
#
loop_
_entity.id
_entity.type
_entity.pdbx_description
1 polymer ?
#
loop_
_entity_poly.entity_id
_entity_poly.type
_entity_poly.pdbx_seq_one_letter_code
_entity_poly.pdbx_strand_id
1 'polypeptide(L)'
;MPFRSSEGASRARRGQSTLIGLVLLIGMAAAISTSMLLVAGTTTADIQQDSEDERVESAFVELGQQMMTTSTESDVARSIDIDVGQDGAVVREDSGTINVSSEALETTALENLTIGTVEYEGEGGTTIAYEAGAVFRETGNETRVVSAPPIHYETETDTLTMPVTTITGEQELGTGDVRLEHAETEAFREATVVENDSVTITIESDYYRGWESFFRNQAGDTSVQRVDHENRTIEAEVGYIDLESAYDSGVTYSEEVDDFKDEFGDDARVGNMPEMDPVIEEMREDAIEEANDNPAQDLGTVTGDVSLDDGLYYADEIDLQDSNTISADASSGNVTILVDGDVTISDPHAEVTVDTEGEDNALRIYLTGNFNMDKGKIAPDSSIGETKSEQLQVYGTSDLDGRFWDGNFSGTFYAASNDWEGPNELTGSEYQVDFHSNPEFNGGIVVHSANIHASAAEFEYDDSLEGGEFNAYPGDYTLPPQLTYLNVAKHEIEIDQN
;
A
#
# COMPACT_ATOMS: atom_id res chain seq x y z
N MET A 1 -74.63 81.95 -18.60
CA MET A 1 -75.88 81.31 -18.11
C MET A 1 -76.75 80.98 -19.32
N PRO A 2 -77.49 79.84 -19.38
CA PRO A 2 -77.95 79.03 -18.25
C PRO A 2 -77.65 77.49 -18.33
N PHE A 3 -78.09 76.82 -17.26
CA PHE A 3 -78.20 75.38 -16.91
C PHE A 3 -78.72 74.45 -18.03
N ARG A 4 -78.54 73.11 -18.05
CA ARG A 4 -79.08 72.04 -17.15
C ARG A 4 -78.84 70.64 -17.78
N SER A 5 -78.89 69.60 -16.94
CA SER A 5 -78.88 68.11 -17.09
C SER A 5 -79.54 67.49 -18.35
N SER A 6 -79.24 66.25 -18.82
CA SER A 6 -79.21 64.96 -18.08
C SER A 6 -78.53 63.78 -18.83
N GLU A 7 -78.01 62.83 -18.02
CA GLU A 7 -77.89 61.35 -18.13
C GLU A 7 -78.41 60.65 -19.42
N GLY A 8 -77.88 59.53 -19.93
CA GLY A 8 -77.08 58.45 -19.34
C GLY A 8 -77.70 57.11 -19.78
N ALA A 9 -76.96 56.24 -20.49
CA ALA A 9 -77.35 54.83 -20.69
C ALA A 9 -76.17 53.98 -21.20
N SER A 10 -75.49 53.30 -20.29
CA SER A 10 -74.60 52.18 -20.59
C SER A 10 -75.39 50.87 -20.59
N ARG A 11 -75.49 50.19 -21.73
CA ARG A 11 -75.60 48.72 -21.76
C ARG A 11 -75.18 48.09 -23.10
N ALA A 12 -74.18 47.20 -22.98
CA ALA A 12 -73.95 45.96 -23.71
C ALA A 12 -73.60 45.97 -25.22
N ARG A 13 -72.30 45.78 -25.50
CA ARG A 13 -71.83 44.73 -26.42
C ARG A 13 -70.99 43.72 -25.63
N ARG A 14 -71.68 42.82 -24.92
CA ARG A 14 -71.15 41.51 -24.52
C ARG A 14 -71.51 40.56 -25.67
N GLY A 15 -70.53 40.18 -26.46
CA GLY A 15 -70.74 39.30 -27.63
C GLY A 15 -69.50 39.04 -28.48
N GLN A 16 -68.29 39.25 -27.94
CA GLN A 16 -67.05 38.81 -28.58
C GLN A 16 -66.06 38.13 -27.61
N SER A 17 -66.21 38.30 -26.29
CA SER A 17 -65.32 37.67 -25.31
C SER A 17 -65.46 36.15 -25.22
N THR A 18 -66.61 35.57 -25.59
CA THR A 18 -66.79 34.10 -25.51
C THR A 18 -66.01 33.36 -26.61
N LEU A 19 -65.93 33.91 -27.83
CA LEU A 19 -65.18 33.29 -28.92
C LEU A 19 -63.67 33.44 -28.75
N ILE A 20 -63.20 34.60 -28.29
CA ILE A 20 -61.78 34.82 -27.99
C ILE A 20 -61.34 33.96 -26.80
N GLY A 21 -62.18 33.83 -25.76
CA GLY A 21 -61.90 32.96 -24.61
C GLY A 21 -61.82 31.48 -24.96
N LEU A 22 -62.69 30.98 -25.86
CA LEU A 22 -62.66 29.58 -26.29
C LEU A 22 -61.44 29.28 -27.19
N VAL A 23 -61.08 30.19 -28.10
CA VAL A 23 -59.89 30.03 -28.95
C VAL A 23 -58.60 30.10 -28.12
N LEU A 24 -58.54 30.99 -27.13
CA LEU A 24 -57.41 31.05 -26.18
C LEU A 24 -57.35 29.80 -25.30
N LEU A 25 -58.48 29.28 -24.83
CA LEU A 25 -58.50 28.05 -24.03
C LEU A 25 -58.06 26.82 -24.83
N ILE A 26 -58.49 26.69 -26.09
CA ILE A 26 -58.06 25.59 -26.95
C ILE A 26 -56.58 25.75 -27.32
N GLY A 27 -56.13 26.97 -27.62
CA GLY A 27 -54.72 27.27 -27.90
C GLY A 27 -53.81 27.04 -26.67
N MET A 28 -54.27 27.39 -25.47
CA MET A 28 -53.54 27.18 -24.22
C MET A 28 -53.60 25.71 -23.78
N ALA A 29 -54.73 25.03 -23.93
CA ALA A 29 -54.83 23.59 -23.66
C ALA A 29 -53.95 22.79 -24.62
N ALA A 30 -53.92 23.14 -25.91
CA ALA A 30 -53.03 22.56 -26.91
C ALA A 30 -51.56 22.90 -26.62
N ALA A 31 -51.24 24.14 -26.24
CA ALA A 31 -49.89 24.53 -25.85
C ALA A 31 -49.42 23.72 -24.62
N ILE A 32 -50.23 23.64 -23.55
CA ILE A 32 -49.91 22.90 -22.32
C ILE A 32 -49.77 21.40 -22.58
N SER A 33 -50.63 20.80 -23.42
CA SER A 33 -50.53 19.37 -23.76
C SER A 33 -49.37 19.05 -24.69
N THR A 34 -48.91 20.02 -25.50
CA THR A 34 -47.68 19.86 -26.28
C THR A 34 -46.41 20.10 -25.43
N SER A 35 -46.50 20.96 -24.39
CA SER A 35 -45.40 21.23 -23.46
C SER A 35 -45.07 20.05 -22.54
N MET A 36 -46.04 19.20 -22.20
CA MET A 36 -45.81 18.03 -21.35
C MET A 36 -45.05 16.88 -22.04
N LEU A 37 -44.89 16.93 -23.37
CA LEU A 37 -44.15 15.90 -24.12
C LEU A 37 -42.65 16.23 -24.34
N LEU A 38 -42.14 17.33 -23.77
CA LEU A 38 -40.77 17.80 -24.04
C LEU A 38 -39.83 17.80 -22.82
N VAL A 39 -40.24 17.26 -21.67
CA VAL A 39 -39.40 17.14 -20.46
C VAL A 39 -39.32 15.67 -19.98
N ALA A 40 -39.38 14.72 -20.91
CA ALA A 40 -39.20 13.29 -20.64
C ALA A 40 -38.14 12.64 -21.54
N GLY A 41 -37.44 13.43 -22.36
CA GLY A 41 -36.51 12.89 -23.37
C GLY A 41 -35.10 12.61 -22.83
N THR A 42 -34.55 13.48 -21.99
CA THR A 42 -33.17 13.35 -21.50
C THR A 42 -33.12 12.52 -20.21
N THR A 43 -33.95 12.82 -19.21
CA THR A 43 -33.95 12.07 -17.94
C THR A 43 -34.41 10.61 -18.07
N THR A 44 -35.24 10.27 -19.07
CA THR A 44 -35.71 8.89 -19.25
C THR A 44 -34.72 8.03 -20.02
N ALA A 45 -33.89 8.61 -20.90
CA ALA A 45 -32.82 7.89 -21.57
C ALA A 45 -31.71 7.53 -20.56
N ASP A 46 -31.28 8.50 -19.76
CA ASP A 46 -30.26 8.31 -18.72
C ASP A 46 -30.68 7.21 -17.72
N ILE A 47 -31.93 7.23 -17.22
CA ILE A 47 -32.45 6.19 -16.31
C ILE A 47 -32.49 4.80 -16.96
N GLN A 48 -32.77 4.72 -18.27
CA GLN A 48 -32.80 3.44 -18.98
C GLN A 48 -31.39 2.87 -19.15
N GLN A 49 -30.41 3.73 -19.44
CA GLN A 49 -28.99 3.34 -19.52
C GLN A 49 -28.45 2.89 -18.16
N ASP A 50 -28.67 3.67 -17.10
CA ASP A 50 -28.22 3.29 -15.75
C ASP A 50 -28.80 1.93 -15.33
N SER A 51 -30.07 1.69 -15.66
CA SER A 51 -30.72 0.40 -15.37
C SER A 51 -30.16 -0.75 -16.20
N GLU A 52 -29.63 -0.48 -17.40
CA GLU A 52 -28.98 -1.47 -18.24
C GLU A 52 -27.61 -1.82 -17.70
N ASP A 53 -26.78 -0.82 -17.40
CA ASP A 53 -25.48 -0.99 -16.78
C ASP A 53 -25.59 -1.81 -15.47
N GLU A 54 -26.56 -1.51 -14.59
CA GLU A 54 -26.79 -2.28 -13.35
C GLU A 54 -27.19 -3.75 -13.57
N ARG A 55 -27.96 -4.02 -14.64
CA ARG A 55 -28.34 -5.39 -14.99
C ARG A 55 -27.14 -6.17 -15.51
N VAL A 56 -26.34 -5.56 -16.39
CA VAL A 56 -25.13 -6.18 -16.92
C VAL A 56 -24.08 -6.39 -15.83
N GLU A 57 -23.89 -5.41 -14.95
CA GLU A 57 -23.04 -5.52 -13.76
C GLU A 57 -23.43 -6.75 -12.92
N SER A 58 -24.73 -6.94 -12.67
CA SER A 58 -25.23 -8.12 -11.95
C SER A 58 -24.97 -9.43 -12.70
N ALA A 59 -25.14 -9.44 -14.03
CA ALA A 59 -24.87 -10.61 -14.87
C ALA A 59 -23.37 -11.00 -14.85
N PHE A 60 -22.47 -10.02 -14.85
CA PHE A 60 -21.03 -10.25 -14.76
C PHE A 60 -20.59 -10.75 -13.38
N VAL A 61 -21.23 -10.27 -12.31
CA VAL A 61 -21.02 -10.84 -10.96
C VAL A 61 -21.45 -12.31 -10.91
N GLU A 62 -22.60 -12.65 -11.50
CA GLU A 62 -23.07 -14.05 -11.58
C GLU A 62 -22.15 -14.91 -12.46
N LEU A 63 -21.70 -14.37 -13.60
CA LEU A 63 -20.70 -15.01 -14.46
C LEU A 63 -19.43 -15.33 -13.68
N GLY A 64 -18.89 -14.36 -12.94
CA GLY A 64 -17.68 -14.55 -12.14
C GLY A 64 -17.85 -15.62 -11.06
N GLN A 65 -19.00 -15.65 -10.36
CA GLN A 65 -19.32 -16.70 -9.39
C GLN A 65 -19.38 -18.09 -10.03
N GLN A 66 -19.98 -18.19 -11.22
CA GLN A 66 -20.09 -19.46 -11.92
C GLN A 66 -18.75 -19.90 -12.51
N MET A 67 -17.90 -18.97 -12.97
CA MET A 67 -16.51 -19.26 -13.36
C MET A 67 -15.70 -19.80 -12.18
N MET A 68 -15.74 -19.16 -11.01
CA MET A 68 -15.07 -19.66 -9.80
C MET A 68 -15.56 -21.05 -9.36
N THR A 69 -16.85 -21.34 -9.55
CA THR A 69 -17.39 -22.66 -9.26
C THR A 69 -16.90 -23.70 -10.29
N THR A 70 -16.81 -23.32 -11.56
CA THR A 70 -16.33 -24.19 -12.64
C THR A 70 -14.82 -24.46 -12.51
N SER A 71 -14.01 -23.48 -12.10
CA SER A 71 -12.56 -23.65 -11.90
C SER A 71 -12.22 -24.66 -10.80
N THR A 72 -13.10 -24.81 -9.80
CA THR A 72 -12.92 -25.75 -8.69
C THR A 72 -13.55 -27.13 -8.94
N GLU A 73 -14.56 -27.24 -9.81
CA GLU A 73 -15.25 -28.50 -10.15
C GLU A 73 -14.92 -28.98 -11.58
N SER A 74 -13.81 -29.71 -11.73
CA SER A 74 -13.21 -30.06 -13.05
C SER A 74 -14.06 -30.90 -14.01
N ASP A 75 -15.12 -31.59 -13.55
CA ASP A 75 -15.82 -32.61 -14.34
C ASP A 75 -17.23 -32.17 -14.80
N VAL A 76 -17.66 -30.95 -14.49
CA VAL A 76 -19.03 -30.50 -14.73
C VAL A 76 -19.03 -29.20 -15.51
N ALA A 77 -19.30 -29.29 -16.81
CA ALA A 77 -19.63 -28.12 -17.59
C ALA A 77 -20.94 -27.50 -17.09
N ARG A 78 -20.96 -26.17 -17.02
CA ARG A 78 -22.03 -25.36 -16.47
C ARG A 78 -22.61 -24.49 -17.59
N SER A 79 -23.89 -24.17 -17.49
CA SER A 79 -24.53 -23.20 -18.37
C SER A 79 -25.06 -22.05 -17.52
N ILE A 80 -24.88 -20.83 -18.00
CA ILE A 80 -25.43 -19.60 -17.41
C ILE A 80 -26.20 -18.84 -18.49
N ASP A 81 -27.36 -18.31 -18.14
CA ASP A 81 -28.10 -17.39 -19.02
C ASP A 81 -27.62 -15.97 -18.69
N ILE A 82 -26.87 -15.34 -19.61
CA ILE A 82 -26.37 -13.97 -19.44
C ILE A 82 -27.25 -13.00 -20.21
N ASP A 83 -27.50 -11.82 -19.61
CA ASP A 83 -28.17 -10.70 -20.28
C ASP A 83 -27.20 -9.53 -20.44
N VAL A 84 -26.61 -9.43 -21.63
CA VAL A 84 -25.59 -8.43 -22.01
C VAL A 84 -26.12 -7.45 -23.05
N GLY A 85 -27.44 -7.32 -23.15
CA GLY A 85 -28.10 -6.41 -24.08
C GLY A 85 -27.87 -6.75 -25.55
N GLN A 86 -28.07 -5.74 -26.41
CA GLN A 86 -27.92 -5.91 -27.86
C GLN A 86 -26.47 -5.80 -28.34
N ASP A 87 -25.61 -5.15 -27.56
CA ASP A 87 -24.21 -4.91 -27.90
C ASP A 87 -23.33 -6.13 -27.62
N GLY A 88 -23.78 -7.02 -26.72
CA GLY A 88 -23.04 -8.23 -26.39
C GLY A 88 -21.82 -7.97 -25.51
N ALA A 89 -21.07 -9.03 -25.23
CA ALA A 89 -19.78 -8.94 -24.55
C ALA A 89 -18.68 -9.51 -25.45
N VAL A 90 -17.46 -9.01 -25.29
CA VAL A 90 -16.28 -9.45 -26.04
C VAL A 90 -15.36 -10.23 -25.11
N VAL A 91 -14.89 -11.38 -25.56
CA VAL A 91 -13.89 -12.18 -24.84
C VAL A 91 -12.52 -11.93 -25.43
N ARG A 92 -11.56 -11.56 -24.57
CA ARG A 92 -10.16 -11.33 -24.89
C ARG A 92 -9.33 -12.34 -24.09
N GLU A 93 -8.73 -13.33 -24.75
CA GLU A 93 -8.06 -14.45 -24.07
C GLU A 93 -6.74 -14.06 -23.39
N ASP A 94 -5.96 -13.18 -24.01
CA ASP A 94 -4.65 -12.71 -23.54
C ASP A 94 -4.65 -11.17 -23.42
N SER A 95 -5.40 -10.65 -22.46
CA SER A 95 -5.60 -9.21 -22.26
C SER A 95 -4.72 -8.60 -21.16
N GLY A 96 -4.04 -9.44 -20.37
CA GLY A 96 -3.12 -9.00 -19.34
C GLY A 96 -2.24 -10.13 -18.82
N THR A 97 -1.38 -9.80 -17.87
CA THR A 97 -0.46 -10.76 -17.24
C THR A 97 -0.31 -10.51 -15.75
N ILE A 98 -0.24 -11.59 -14.98
CA ILE A 98 0.15 -11.58 -13.57
C ILE A 98 1.51 -12.25 -13.45
N ASN A 99 2.46 -11.59 -12.81
CA ASN A 99 3.76 -12.14 -12.45
C ASN A 99 3.83 -12.24 -10.93
N VAL A 100 4.35 -13.35 -10.42
CA VAL A 100 4.59 -13.55 -8.99
C VAL A 100 6.03 -13.95 -8.80
N SER A 101 6.78 -13.17 -8.04
CA SER A 101 8.20 -13.39 -7.77
C SER A 101 8.51 -13.24 -6.29
N SER A 102 9.49 -14.01 -5.83
CA SER A 102 10.06 -13.98 -4.47
C SER A 102 11.42 -14.68 -4.58
N GLU A 103 12.37 -14.39 -3.68
CA GLU A 103 13.68 -15.05 -3.70
C GLU A 103 13.56 -16.55 -3.39
N ALA A 104 12.61 -16.93 -2.53
CA ALA A 104 12.30 -18.30 -2.17
C ALA A 104 11.61 -19.09 -3.31
N LEU A 105 11.12 -18.42 -4.35
CA LEU A 105 10.54 -19.07 -5.53
C LEU A 105 11.63 -19.54 -6.50
N GLU A 106 11.97 -20.83 -6.47
CA GLU A 106 12.93 -21.42 -7.44
C GLU A 106 12.36 -21.58 -8.88
N THR A 107 11.15 -21.08 -9.16
CA THR A 107 10.42 -21.34 -10.40
C THR A 107 10.10 -20.07 -11.19
N THR A 108 10.44 -20.09 -12.48
CA THR A 108 10.00 -19.06 -13.44
C THR A 108 8.57 -19.32 -13.94
N ALA A 109 7.89 -20.37 -13.48
CA ALA A 109 6.57 -20.74 -13.99
C ALA A 109 5.46 -19.77 -13.51
N LEU A 110 5.76 -18.96 -12.51
CA LEU A 110 4.92 -17.85 -12.05
C LEU A 110 5.28 -16.53 -12.74
N GLU A 111 6.26 -16.53 -13.63
CA GLU A 111 6.52 -15.44 -14.56
C GLU A 111 5.55 -15.60 -15.74
N ASN A 112 4.78 -14.55 -16.01
CA ASN A 112 3.90 -14.40 -17.16
C ASN A 112 2.64 -15.28 -17.15
N LEU A 113 1.91 -15.29 -16.04
CA LEU A 113 0.58 -15.91 -15.98
C LEU A 113 -0.41 -15.05 -16.79
N THR A 114 -0.69 -15.47 -18.02
CA THR A 114 -1.70 -14.79 -18.85
C THR A 114 -3.08 -14.84 -18.23
N ILE A 115 -3.79 -13.71 -18.32
CA ILE A 115 -5.19 -13.55 -17.91
C ILE A 115 -6.01 -13.03 -19.09
N GLY A 116 -7.30 -13.39 -19.07
CA GLY A 116 -8.28 -12.97 -20.06
C GLY A 116 -9.39 -12.12 -19.46
N THR A 117 -10.04 -11.33 -20.32
CA THR A 117 -11.13 -10.42 -19.97
C THR A 117 -12.40 -10.78 -20.74
N VAL A 118 -13.55 -10.80 -20.06
CA VAL A 118 -14.85 -10.62 -20.72
C VAL A 118 -15.26 -9.17 -20.51
N GLU A 119 -15.63 -8.45 -21.56
CA GLU A 119 -15.89 -7.01 -21.51
C GLU A 119 -17.23 -6.66 -22.18
N TYR A 120 -18.02 -5.84 -21.50
CA TYR A 120 -19.20 -5.18 -22.06
C TYR A 120 -18.95 -3.67 -22.10
N GLU A 121 -19.18 -3.04 -23.25
CA GLU A 121 -19.12 -1.59 -23.43
C GLU A 121 -20.54 -1.04 -23.69
N GLY A 122 -21.07 -0.26 -22.74
CA GLY A 122 -22.40 0.35 -22.86
C GLY A 122 -22.38 1.64 -23.67
N GLU A 123 -23.54 2.04 -24.24
CA GLU A 123 -23.69 3.25 -25.06
C GLU A 123 -23.26 4.56 -24.33
N GLY A 124 -23.28 4.56 -23.00
CA GLY A 124 -22.88 5.68 -22.15
C GLY A 124 -21.37 5.82 -21.92
N GLY A 125 -20.55 4.89 -22.43
CA GLY A 125 -19.11 4.81 -22.14
C GLY A 125 -18.77 4.19 -20.78
N THR A 126 -19.74 3.51 -20.15
CA THR A 126 -19.51 2.61 -19.01
C THR A 126 -19.01 1.28 -19.55
N THR A 127 -17.92 0.76 -18.99
CA THR A 127 -17.42 -0.57 -19.30
C THR A 127 -17.55 -1.47 -18.08
N ILE A 128 -18.07 -2.68 -18.26
CA ILE A 128 -18.12 -3.72 -17.23
C ILE A 128 -17.23 -4.86 -17.68
N ALA A 129 -16.30 -5.28 -16.82
CA ALA A 129 -15.29 -6.26 -17.18
C ALA A 129 -15.14 -7.34 -16.11
N TYR A 130 -15.09 -8.60 -16.52
CA TYR A 130 -14.64 -9.70 -15.70
C TYR A 130 -13.18 -10.01 -16.07
N GLU A 131 -12.30 -10.09 -15.08
CA GLU A 131 -10.89 -10.43 -15.29
C GLU A 131 -10.31 -11.13 -14.05
N ALA A 132 -9.69 -12.30 -14.25
CA ALA A 132 -9.04 -13.09 -13.20
C ALA A 132 -9.85 -13.27 -11.90
N GLY A 133 -11.18 -13.35 -12.01
CA GLY A 133 -12.09 -13.50 -10.87
C GLY A 133 -12.64 -12.19 -10.30
N ALA A 134 -12.08 -11.04 -10.67
CA ALA A 134 -12.60 -9.73 -10.33
C ALA A 134 -13.68 -9.28 -11.33
N VAL A 135 -14.58 -8.41 -10.88
CA VAL A 135 -15.47 -7.63 -11.76
C VAL A 135 -15.22 -6.15 -11.53
N PHE A 136 -14.89 -5.45 -12.60
CA PHE A 136 -14.62 -4.02 -12.61
C PHE A 136 -15.72 -3.27 -13.35
N ARG A 137 -15.99 -2.05 -12.87
CA ARG A 137 -16.77 -1.04 -13.58
C ARG A 137 -15.88 0.15 -13.87
N GLU A 138 -15.71 0.47 -15.14
CA GLU A 138 -14.96 1.63 -15.58
C GLU A 138 -15.90 2.70 -16.13
N THR A 139 -15.64 3.96 -15.77
CA THR A 139 -16.35 5.13 -16.30
C THR A 139 -15.34 6.25 -16.53
N GLY A 140 -14.92 6.40 -17.80
CA GLY A 140 -13.88 7.36 -18.15
C GLY A 140 -12.51 6.94 -17.61
N ASN A 141 -12.01 7.64 -16.58
CA ASN A 141 -10.71 7.35 -15.96
C ASN A 141 -10.83 6.75 -14.54
N GLU A 142 -12.05 6.42 -14.12
CA GLU A 142 -12.32 5.81 -12.81
C GLU A 142 -12.68 4.35 -13.00
N THR A 143 -11.96 3.46 -12.31
CA THR A 143 -12.20 2.01 -12.32
C THR A 143 -12.55 1.59 -10.90
N ARG A 144 -13.73 1.00 -10.71
CA ARG A 144 -14.24 0.54 -9.42
C ARG A 144 -14.31 -0.98 -9.37
N VAL A 145 -13.89 -1.56 -8.25
CA VAL A 145 -14.11 -2.98 -7.95
C VAL A 145 -15.58 -3.18 -7.58
N VAL A 146 -16.31 -3.93 -8.43
CA VAL A 146 -17.69 -4.36 -8.19
C VAL A 146 -17.70 -5.67 -7.43
N SER A 147 -16.85 -6.61 -7.84
CA SER A 147 -16.64 -7.89 -7.17
C SER A 147 -15.15 -8.14 -7.04
N ALA A 148 -14.69 -8.40 -5.81
CA ALA A 148 -13.29 -8.66 -5.54
C ALA A 148 -12.88 -10.04 -6.06
N PRO A 149 -11.64 -10.19 -6.56
CA PRO A 149 -11.12 -11.49 -6.93
C PRO A 149 -10.99 -12.40 -5.70
N PRO A 150 -10.98 -13.74 -5.88
CA PRO A 150 -10.84 -14.72 -4.79
C PRO A 150 -9.42 -14.81 -4.19
N ILE A 151 -8.65 -13.72 -4.26
CA ILE A 151 -7.34 -13.61 -3.62
C ILE A 151 -7.59 -13.31 -2.15
N HIS A 152 -7.07 -14.16 -1.27
CA HIS A 152 -7.28 -14.01 0.15
C HIS A 152 -6.03 -14.40 0.93
N TYR A 153 -5.87 -13.70 2.04
CA TYR A 153 -4.80 -13.91 2.99
C TYR A 153 -5.38 -14.47 4.29
N GLU A 154 -4.85 -15.59 4.77
CA GLU A 154 -5.24 -16.24 6.03
C GLU A 154 -4.22 -15.95 7.12
N THR A 155 -4.59 -15.08 8.07
CA THR A 155 -3.73 -14.60 9.16
C THR A 155 -3.35 -15.65 10.21
N GLU A 156 -4.08 -16.77 10.31
CA GLU A 156 -3.77 -17.83 11.30
C GLU A 156 -2.60 -18.71 10.84
N THR A 157 -2.35 -18.74 9.53
CA THR A 157 -1.40 -19.63 8.88
C THR A 157 -0.43 -18.86 7.99
N ASP A 158 -0.51 -17.52 7.98
CA ASP A 158 0.23 -16.61 7.11
C ASP A 158 0.25 -17.10 5.65
N THR A 159 -0.93 -17.46 5.14
CA THR A 159 -1.06 -18.08 3.82
C THR A 159 -1.76 -17.15 2.83
N LEU A 160 -1.08 -16.82 1.73
CA LEU A 160 -1.69 -16.18 0.57
C LEU A 160 -2.17 -17.24 -0.41
N THR A 161 -3.46 -17.22 -0.73
CA THR A 161 -4.04 -18.07 -1.78
C THR A 161 -4.53 -17.19 -2.92
N MET A 162 -3.94 -17.43 -4.09
CA MET A 162 -4.21 -16.66 -5.31
C MET A 162 -4.58 -17.62 -6.45
N PRO A 163 -5.87 -17.92 -6.61
CA PRO A 163 -6.36 -18.62 -7.79
C PRO A 163 -6.54 -17.61 -8.93
N VAL A 164 -5.76 -17.78 -9.99
CA VAL A 164 -5.83 -16.98 -11.22
C VAL A 164 -6.68 -17.72 -12.24
N THR A 165 -7.73 -17.07 -12.75
CA THR A 165 -8.57 -17.65 -13.80
C THR A 165 -8.25 -17.00 -15.14
N THR A 166 -7.99 -17.81 -16.17
CA THR A 166 -7.88 -17.38 -17.56
C THR A 166 -9.02 -17.96 -18.39
N ILE A 167 -9.37 -17.27 -19.47
CA ILE A 167 -10.51 -17.62 -20.32
C ILE A 167 -10.01 -17.89 -21.73
N THR A 168 -10.55 -18.93 -22.35
CA THR A 168 -10.39 -19.25 -23.78
C THR A 168 -11.77 -19.51 -24.42
N GLY A 169 -11.90 -19.39 -25.74
CA GLY A 169 -13.14 -19.73 -26.45
C GLY A 169 -13.69 -18.64 -27.37
N GLU A 170 -15.01 -18.48 -27.39
CA GLU A 170 -15.71 -17.63 -28.37
C GLU A 170 -15.46 -16.14 -28.11
N GLN A 171 -15.10 -15.39 -29.17
CA GLN A 171 -14.67 -13.99 -29.08
C GLN A 171 -15.81 -13.00 -28.79
N GLU A 172 -17.07 -13.37 -29.08
CA GLU A 172 -18.24 -12.54 -28.88
C GLU A 172 -19.33 -13.36 -28.19
N LEU A 173 -19.95 -12.80 -27.16
CA LEU A 173 -21.04 -13.40 -26.39
C LEU A 173 -22.29 -12.54 -26.52
N GLY A 174 -23.41 -13.18 -26.83
CA GLY A 174 -24.71 -12.53 -26.86
C GLY A 174 -25.52 -12.80 -25.61
N THR A 175 -26.69 -12.16 -25.50
CA THR A 175 -27.69 -12.56 -24.50
C THR A 175 -28.16 -14.00 -24.75
N GLY A 176 -28.10 -14.85 -23.73
CA GLY A 176 -28.58 -16.22 -23.78
C GLY A 176 -27.70 -17.21 -23.02
N ASP A 177 -27.85 -18.49 -23.35
CA ASP A 177 -27.16 -19.59 -22.66
C ASP A 177 -25.69 -19.67 -23.11
N VAL A 178 -24.79 -19.49 -22.16
CA VAL A 178 -23.34 -19.58 -22.30
C VAL A 178 -22.86 -20.80 -21.51
N ARG A 179 -22.08 -21.64 -22.18
CA ARG A 179 -21.45 -22.83 -21.60
C ARG A 179 -20.08 -22.46 -21.07
N LEU A 180 -19.80 -22.88 -19.84
CA LEU A 180 -18.51 -22.79 -19.19
C LEU A 180 -17.98 -24.20 -18.93
N GLU A 181 -16.76 -24.47 -19.38
CA GLU A 181 -16.12 -25.77 -19.21
C GLU A 181 -14.72 -25.60 -18.61
N HIS A 182 -14.41 -26.40 -17.59
CA HIS A 182 -13.07 -26.44 -17.04
C HIS A 182 -12.13 -27.13 -18.04
N ALA A 183 -11.13 -26.41 -18.54
CA ALA A 183 -10.19 -26.95 -19.50
C ALA A 183 -8.97 -27.57 -18.78
N GLU A 184 -8.28 -26.76 -17.97
CA GLU A 184 -7.06 -27.17 -17.29
C GLU A 184 -6.89 -26.46 -15.94
N THR A 185 -6.23 -27.13 -15.00
CA THR A 185 -5.69 -26.51 -13.80
C THR A 185 -4.19 -26.74 -13.76
N GLU A 186 -3.44 -25.66 -13.84
CA GLU A 186 -2.02 -25.64 -13.52
C GLU A 186 -1.86 -25.16 -12.09
N ALA A 187 -1.61 -26.09 -11.18
CA ALA A 187 -1.44 -25.76 -9.78
C ALA A 187 0.05 -25.69 -9.46
N PHE A 188 0.50 -24.53 -9.00
CA PHE A 188 1.87 -24.29 -8.55
C PHE A 188 1.96 -24.76 -7.09
N ARG A 189 1.91 -26.09 -6.92
CA ARG A 189 1.68 -26.81 -5.65
C ARG A 189 2.91 -27.10 -4.83
N GLU A 190 4.08 -26.70 -5.28
CA GLU A 190 5.17 -26.60 -4.32
C GLU A 190 4.76 -25.42 -3.45
N ALA A 191 4.14 -25.74 -2.30
CA ALA A 191 3.84 -24.79 -1.24
C ALA A 191 5.17 -24.12 -0.97
N THR A 192 5.36 -22.97 -1.61
CA THR A 192 6.63 -22.29 -1.53
C THR A 192 6.53 -21.65 -0.17
N VAL A 193 7.31 -22.22 0.74
CA VAL A 193 7.57 -21.58 2.01
C VAL A 193 8.32 -20.32 1.64
N VAL A 194 7.62 -19.20 1.71
CA VAL A 194 8.14 -17.85 1.50
C VAL A 194 8.30 -17.15 2.85
N GLU A 195 8.43 -17.94 3.92
CA GLU A 195 8.70 -17.49 5.28
C GLU A 195 9.97 -16.66 5.29
N ASN A 196 9.92 -15.49 5.92
CA ASN A 196 10.99 -14.50 5.87
C ASN A 196 11.37 -14.07 4.44
N ASP A 197 10.39 -13.87 3.57
CA ASP A 197 10.59 -13.35 2.22
C ASP A 197 9.41 -12.45 1.81
N SER A 198 9.65 -11.58 0.83
CA SER A 198 8.64 -10.72 0.22
C SER A 198 8.19 -11.33 -1.11
N VAL A 199 6.87 -11.39 -1.32
CA VAL A 199 6.27 -11.80 -2.60
C VAL A 199 5.79 -10.57 -3.35
N THR A 200 6.43 -10.30 -4.48
CA THR A 200 6.03 -9.25 -5.42
C THR A 200 5.05 -9.81 -6.44
N ILE A 201 3.90 -9.15 -6.58
CA ILE A 201 2.84 -9.44 -7.54
C ILE A 201 2.75 -8.27 -8.51
N THR A 202 3.19 -8.49 -9.74
CA THR A 202 3.11 -7.48 -10.81
C THR A 202 1.96 -7.79 -11.75
N ILE A 203 1.02 -6.86 -11.91
CA ILE A 203 -0.16 -7.03 -12.78
C ILE A 203 -0.14 -5.99 -13.89
N GLU A 204 -0.08 -6.45 -15.14
CA GLU A 204 -0.31 -5.64 -16.35
C GLU A 204 -1.75 -5.88 -16.83
N SER A 205 -2.58 -4.84 -16.82
CA SER A 205 -4.00 -4.93 -17.18
C SER A 205 -4.58 -3.58 -17.58
N ASP A 206 -5.55 -3.57 -18.49
CA ASP A 206 -6.35 -2.38 -18.79
C ASP A 206 -7.07 -1.83 -17.54
N TYR A 207 -7.40 -2.69 -16.57
CA TYR A 207 -8.08 -2.35 -15.32
C TYR A 207 -7.12 -2.21 -14.13
N TYR A 208 -5.85 -1.88 -14.36
CA TYR A 208 -4.82 -1.76 -13.31
C TYR A 208 -5.22 -0.85 -12.13
N ARG A 209 -6.06 0.19 -12.35
CA ARG A 209 -6.60 1.06 -11.28
C ARG A 209 -7.54 0.31 -10.35
N GLY A 210 -8.29 -0.65 -10.88
CA GLY A 210 -9.14 -1.55 -10.09
C GLY A 210 -8.29 -2.50 -9.25
N TRP A 211 -7.21 -3.04 -9.82
CA TRP A 211 -6.24 -3.86 -9.11
C TRP A 211 -5.51 -3.08 -8.00
N GLU A 212 -5.06 -1.86 -8.28
CA GLU A 212 -4.52 -0.94 -7.27
C GLU A 212 -5.49 -0.78 -6.10
N SER A 213 -6.74 -0.43 -6.38
CA SER A 213 -7.77 -0.25 -5.35
C SER A 213 -8.04 -1.53 -4.57
N PHE A 214 -8.00 -2.69 -5.22
CA PHE A 214 -8.15 -3.98 -4.55
C PHE A 214 -7.02 -4.23 -3.55
N PHE A 215 -5.75 -4.14 -3.96
CA PHE A 215 -4.61 -4.43 -3.08
C PHE A 215 -4.51 -3.43 -1.92
N ARG A 216 -4.70 -2.13 -2.18
CA ARG A 216 -4.77 -1.11 -1.12
C ARG A 216 -5.81 -1.44 -0.04
N ASN A 217 -7.00 -1.88 -0.46
CA ASN A 217 -8.07 -2.24 0.47
C ASN A 217 -7.83 -3.58 1.19
N GLN A 218 -7.21 -4.55 0.51
CA GLN A 218 -7.07 -5.92 1.01
C GLN A 218 -5.81 -6.15 1.84
N ALA A 219 -4.72 -5.47 1.49
CA ALA A 219 -3.39 -5.63 2.09
C ALA A 219 -2.83 -4.31 2.69
N GLY A 220 -3.56 -3.21 2.59
CA GLY A 220 -3.17 -1.90 3.13
C GLY A 220 -2.56 -0.99 2.07
N ASP A 221 -2.58 0.33 2.30
CA ASP A 221 -2.14 1.32 1.33
C ASP A 221 -0.65 1.17 0.97
N THR A 222 0.18 0.68 1.90
CA THR A 222 1.62 0.43 1.72
C THR A 222 1.93 -0.84 0.94
N SER A 223 0.95 -1.69 0.64
CA SER A 223 1.19 -2.91 -0.14
C SER A 223 1.46 -2.61 -1.62
N VAL A 224 0.92 -1.51 -2.16
CA VAL A 224 1.15 -1.12 -3.56
C VAL A 224 2.43 -0.28 -3.64
N GLN A 225 3.51 -0.90 -4.08
CA GLN A 225 4.83 -0.28 -4.20
C GLN A 225 4.89 0.68 -5.39
N ARG A 226 4.34 0.27 -6.54
CA ARG A 226 4.49 1.03 -7.79
C ARG A 226 3.24 0.98 -8.65
N VAL A 227 2.93 2.11 -9.29
CA VAL A 227 1.89 2.21 -10.31
C VAL A 227 2.44 2.90 -11.55
N ASP A 228 2.56 2.16 -12.66
CA ASP A 228 2.97 2.69 -13.96
C ASP A 228 1.73 2.93 -14.83
N HIS A 229 1.30 4.19 -14.92
CA HIS A 229 0.15 4.57 -15.74
C HIS A 229 0.39 4.48 -17.24
N GLU A 230 1.64 4.55 -17.71
CA GLU A 230 1.98 4.47 -19.14
C GLU A 230 1.91 3.02 -19.64
N ASN A 231 2.44 2.11 -18.84
CA ASN A 231 2.45 0.67 -19.13
C ASN A 231 1.22 -0.06 -18.57
N ARG A 232 0.37 0.62 -17.77
CA ARG A 232 -0.84 0.06 -17.14
C ARG A 232 -0.51 -1.13 -16.24
N THR A 233 0.50 -0.92 -15.39
CA THR A 233 1.05 -1.95 -14.53
C THR A 233 0.98 -1.51 -13.08
N ILE A 234 0.62 -2.42 -12.18
CA ILE A 234 0.80 -2.25 -10.73
C ILE A 234 1.79 -3.27 -10.21
N GLU A 235 2.47 -2.92 -9.13
CA GLU A 235 3.30 -3.80 -8.33
C GLU A 235 2.80 -3.76 -6.89
N ALA A 236 2.35 -4.91 -6.41
CA ALA A 236 1.92 -5.10 -5.03
C ALA A 236 2.85 -6.09 -4.35
N GLU A 237 3.32 -5.75 -3.16
CA GLU A 237 4.19 -6.60 -2.34
C GLU A 237 3.46 -7.06 -1.09
N VAL A 238 3.62 -8.34 -0.76
CA VAL A 238 3.03 -8.98 0.41
C VAL A 238 4.04 -9.93 1.04
N GLY A 239 4.03 -10.03 2.37
CA GLY A 239 5.12 -10.69 3.11
C GLY A 239 6.32 -9.77 3.30
N TYR A 240 7.05 -10.01 4.39
CA TYR A 240 8.29 -9.32 4.75
C TYR A 240 9.09 -10.24 5.68
N ILE A 241 10.39 -10.00 5.80
CA ILE A 241 11.22 -10.64 6.81
C ILE A 241 10.78 -10.13 8.19
N ASP A 242 10.53 -11.04 9.13
CA ASP A 242 10.21 -10.64 10.50
C ASP A 242 11.31 -9.77 11.09
N LEU A 243 10.94 -8.72 11.84
CA LEU A 243 11.94 -7.82 12.43
C LEU A 243 12.94 -8.56 13.33
N GLU A 244 12.49 -9.63 13.99
CA GLU A 244 13.35 -10.53 14.77
C GLU A 244 14.37 -11.22 13.86
N SER A 245 13.88 -11.83 12.78
CA SER A 245 14.71 -12.45 11.75
C SER A 245 15.61 -11.43 11.05
N ALA A 246 15.22 -10.14 10.97
CA ALA A 246 15.97 -9.06 10.32
C ALA A 246 17.39 -8.91 10.90
N TYR A 247 17.54 -9.22 12.18
CA TYR A 247 18.78 -9.14 12.91
C TYR A 247 19.44 -10.49 13.19
N ASP A 248 18.96 -11.60 12.60
CA ASP A 248 19.67 -12.89 12.59
C ASP A 248 20.95 -12.86 11.74
N SER A 249 21.24 -11.73 11.10
CA SER A 249 22.47 -11.45 10.35
C SER A 249 22.94 -10.05 10.69
N GLY A 250 24.24 -9.79 10.60
CA GLY A 250 24.81 -8.48 10.84
C GLY A 250 24.23 -7.39 9.93
N VAL A 251 24.02 -7.71 8.65
CA VAL A 251 23.49 -6.77 7.66
C VAL A 251 22.34 -7.41 6.89
N THR A 252 21.15 -6.80 6.93
CA THR A 252 20.04 -7.10 6.02
C THR A 252 19.84 -5.94 5.05
N TYR A 253 19.79 -6.22 3.75
CA TYR A 253 19.70 -5.18 2.72
C TYR A 253 18.81 -5.56 1.54
N SER A 254 18.11 -4.60 0.93
CA SER A 254 17.20 -4.86 -0.20
C SER A 254 17.84 -4.70 -1.59
N GLU A 255 18.81 -3.79 -1.76
CA GLU A 255 19.47 -3.57 -3.06
C GLU A 255 20.89 -4.12 -3.09
N GLU A 256 21.84 -3.42 -2.45
CA GLU A 256 23.23 -3.85 -2.44
C GLU A 256 24.02 -3.42 -1.20
N VAL A 257 25.02 -4.23 -0.86
CA VAL A 257 26.05 -3.85 0.10
C VAL A 257 27.41 -4.05 -0.55
N ASP A 258 28.17 -2.96 -0.67
CA ASP A 258 29.52 -2.95 -1.24
C ASP A 258 30.60 -3.11 -0.15
N ASP A 259 31.75 -3.68 -0.54
CA ASP A 259 32.95 -3.97 0.27
C ASP A 259 32.74 -4.88 1.51
N PHE A 260 31.51 -5.16 1.96
CA PHE A 260 31.21 -6.00 3.12
C PHE A 260 31.34 -7.50 2.84
N LYS A 261 30.74 -7.96 1.74
CA LYS A 261 30.60 -9.39 1.41
C LYS A 261 31.93 -10.12 1.24
N ASP A 262 32.97 -9.38 0.89
CA ASP A 262 34.32 -9.92 0.70
C ASP A 262 34.99 -10.34 2.03
N GLU A 263 34.60 -9.73 3.15
CA GLU A 263 35.18 -9.98 4.48
C GLU A 263 34.19 -10.71 5.42
N PHE A 264 32.89 -10.41 5.35
CA PHE A 264 31.85 -10.84 6.29
C PHE A 264 30.68 -11.55 5.59
N GLY A 265 30.89 -12.16 4.42
CA GLY A 265 29.82 -12.60 3.52
C GLY A 265 28.75 -13.56 4.07
N ASP A 266 29.00 -14.22 5.22
CA ASP A 266 28.00 -15.07 5.90
C ASP A 266 27.12 -14.26 6.88
N ASP A 267 27.52 -13.04 7.27
CA ASP A 267 26.82 -12.13 8.18
C ASP A 267 25.96 -11.10 7.42
N ALA A 268 25.76 -11.29 6.11
CA ALA A 268 24.94 -10.45 5.25
C ALA A 268 23.83 -11.24 4.57
N ARG A 269 22.62 -10.70 4.57
CA ARG A 269 21.44 -11.29 3.95
C ARG A 269 20.74 -10.27 3.04
N VAL A 270 20.31 -10.72 1.86
CA VAL A 270 19.41 -9.95 1.01
C VAL A 270 17.99 -10.11 1.55
N GLY A 271 17.23 -9.01 1.63
CA GLY A 271 15.80 -9.09 1.79
C GLY A 271 15.14 -7.76 2.12
N ASN A 272 13.87 -7.66 1.71
CA ASN A 272 13.06 -6.48 1.92
C ASN A 272 12.48 -6.46 3.33
N MET A 273 12.41 -5.25 3.88
CA MET A 273 11.99 -4.97 5.24
C MET A 273 10.95 -3.83 5.20
N PRO A 274 9.89 -3.83 6.03
CA PRO A 274 8.86 -2.80 5.95
C PRO A 274 9.42 -1.41 6.26
N GLU A 275 9.09 -0.41 5.43
CA GLU A 275 9.44 0.98 5.70
C GLU A 275 8.75 1.50 6.98
N MET A 276 9.44 2.32 7.77
CA MET A 276 8.88 2.84 9.04
C MET A 276 8.05 4.11 8.86
N ASP A 277 7.97 4.66 7.65
CA ASP A 277 7.25 5.87 7.27
C ASP A 277 5.85 5.98 7.87
N PRO A 278 4.93 5.00 7.70
CA PRO A 278 3.60 5.10 8.28
C PRO A 278 3.62 5.18 9.81
N VAL A 279 4.54 4.45 10.45
CA VAL A 279 4.65 4.39 11.92
C VAL A 279 5.22 5.71 12.46
N ILE A 280 6.31 6.19 11.87
CA ILE A 280 6.98 7.42 12.28
C ILE A 280 6.06 8.63 12.02
N GLU A 281 5.35 8.64 10.89
CA GLU A 281 4.37 9.69 10.59
C GLU A 281 3.24 9.72 11.61
N GLU A 282 2.64 8.57 11.92
CA GLU A 282 1.55 8.49 12.90
C GLU A 282 2.06 8.86 14.32
N MET A 283 3.26 8.40 14.71
CA MET A 283 3.91 8.83 15.95
C MET A 283 4.13 10.34 16.02
N ARG A 284 4.48 10.98 14.89
CA ARG A 284 4.66 12.43 14.77
C ARG A 284 3.33 13.16 14.90
N GLU A 285 2.29 12.69 14.21
CA GLU A 285 0.95 13.25 14.33
C GLU A 285 0.45 13.15 15.78
N ASP A 286 0.60 12.00 16.43
CA ASP A 286 0.18 11.79 17.82
C ASP A 286 0.97 12.67 18.81
N ALA A 287 2.29 12.78 18.63
CA ALA A 287 3.13 13.64 19.45
C ALA A 287 2.72 15.13 19.36
N ILE A 288 2.17 15.56 18.22
CA ILE A 288 1.73 16.94 17.97
C ILE A 288 0.25 17.16 18.34
N GLU A 289 -0.63 16.18 18.14
CA GLU A 289 -2.09 16.31 18.28
C GLU A 289 -2.65 15.88 19.65
N GLU A 290 -2.11 14.84 20.30
CA GLU A 290 -2.68 14.24 21.52
C GLU A 290 -2.15 14.81 22.85
N ALA A 291 -2.30 16.13 23.05
CA ALA A 291 -2.02 16.78 24.33
C ALA A 291 -2.96 16.41 25.51
N ASN A 292 -3.76 15.33 25.43
CA ASN A 292 -4.91 15.13 26.33
C ASN A 292 -4.89 13.91 27.27
N ASP A 293 -4.06 12.87 27.10
CA ASP A 293 -3.98 11.78 28.11
C ASP A 293 -2.55 11.34 28.51
N ASN A 294 -1.52 11.45 27.64
CA ASN A 294 -0.10 11.35 28.04
C ASN A 294 0.85 11.99 26.99
N PRO A 295 0.99 13.32 26.94
CA PRO A 295 1.78 13.98 25.89
C PRO A 295 3.25 13.61 25.96
N ALA A 296 3.88 13.44 24.78
CA ALA A 296 5.32 13.37 24.65
C ALA A 296 5.98 14.60 25.33
N GLN A 297 7.08 14.38 26.04
CA GLN A 297 7.84 15.47 26.62
C GLN A 297 8.71 16.14 25.54
N ASP A 298 8.39 17.39 25.23
CA ASP A 298 9.11 18.23 24.26
C ASP A 298 10.51 18.63 24.80
N LEU A 299 11.55 18.25 24.05
CA LEU A 299 12.95 18.57 24.26
C LEU A 299 13.44 19.74 23.39
N GLY A 300 12.69 20.11 22.33
CA GLY A 300 13.13 21.00 21.26
C GLY A 300 14.39 20.49 20.55
N THR A 301 15.25 21.40 20.11
CA THR A 301 16.60 21.07 19.63
C THR A 301 17.53 20.68 20.80
N VAL A 302 18.06 19.46 20.78
CA VAL A 302 18.97 18.94 21.81
C VAL A 302 20.42 19.28 21.44
N THR A 303 20.99 20.29 22.10
CA THR A 303 22.40 20.70 21.91
C THR A 303 23.22 20.67 23.22
N GLY A 304 22.74 19.96 24.22
CA GLY A 304 23.22 20.03 25.60
C GLY A 304 23.04 18.71 26.34
N ASP A 305 23.47 18.67 27.59
CA ASP A 305 23.33 17.46 28.41
C ASP A 305 21.86 17.22 28.77
N VAL A 306 21.37 16.01 28.52
CA VAL A 306 20.00 15.58 28.80
C VAL A 306 20.02 14.26 29.57
N SER A 307 19.16 14.17 30.58
CA SER A 307 18.88 12.92 31.29
C SER A 307 17.40 12.59 31.14
N LEU A 308 17.11 11.35 30.74
CA LEU A 308 15.76 10.87 30.41
C LEU A 308 15.42 9.69 31.31
N ASP A 309 14.22 9.68 31.88
CA ASP A 309 13.61 8.51 32.52
C ASP A 309 12.65 7.82 31.52
N ASP A 310 12.05 6.68 31.87
CA ASP A 310 11.08 5.97 31.03
C ASP A 310 9.94 6.87 30.53
N GLY A 311 9.60 6.75 29.24
CA GLY A 311 8.58 7.60 28.61
C GLY A 311 8.85 7.94 27.15
N LEU A 312 7.97 8.79 26.59
CA LEU A 312 8.04 9.29 25.21
C LEU A 312 8.48 10.76 25.21
N TYR A 313 9.49 11.06 24.40
CA TYR A 313 10.07 12.38 24.21
C TYR A 313 10.00 12.78 22.74
N TYR A 314 9.86 14.08 22.49
CA TYR A 314 9.87 14.65 21.16
C TYR A 314 11.02 15.66 21.05
N ALA A 315 11.79 15.61 19.97
CA ALA A 315 12.86 16.55 19.67
C ALA A 315 12.75 17.04 18.23
N ASP A 316 13.11 18.29 17.98
CA ASP A 316 13.19 18.82 16.60
C ASP A 316 14.45 18.31 15.89
N GLU A 317 15.54 18.13 16.64
CA GLU A 317 16.86 17.76 16.15
C GLU A 317 17.73 17.36 17.35
N ILE A 318 18.69 16.45 17.14
CA ILE A 318 19.75 16.15 18.11
C ILE A 318 21.09 16.54 17.49
N ASP A 319 21.83 17.46 18.13
CA ASP A 319 23.12 17.94 17.63
C ASP A 319 24.15 18.06 18.77
N LEU A 320 25.00 17.03 18.94
CA LEU A 320 25.98 16.95 20.03
C LEU A 320 27.40 17.31 19.55
N GLN A 321 27.87 18.51 19.94
CA GLN A 321 29.16 19.08 19.48
C GLN A 321 30.14 19.52 20.59
N ASP A 322 29.71 19.61 21.86
CA ASP A 322 30.55 20.13 22.97
C ASP A 322 30.71 19.12 24.12
N SER A 323 31.01 17.87 23.77
CA SER A 323 31.06 16.74 24.73
C SER A 323 29.73 16.54 25.46
N ASN A 324 28.62 16.89 24.78
CA ASN A 324 27.28 16.79 25.33
C ASN A 324 26.82 15.34 25.41
N THR A 325 26.02 15.05 26.42
CA THR A 325 25.58 13.69 26.70
C THR A 325 24.07 13.55 26.77
N ILE A 326 23.51 12.53 26.15
CA ILE A 326 22.15 12.04 26.41
C ILE A 326 22.29 10.76 27.22
N SER A 327 21.73 10.74 28.43
CA SER A 327 21.71 9.56 29.30
C SER A 327 20.28 9.14 29.59
N ALA A 328 19.89 7.96 29.10
CA ALA A 328 18.57 7.38 29.30
C ALA A 328 18.59 6.31 30.40
N ASP A 329 17.68 6.43 31.36
CA ASP A 329 17.38 5.41 32.38
C ASP A 329 16.12 4.65 31.94
N ALA A 330 16.35 3.44 31.41
CA ALA A 330 15.33 2.49 30.98
C ALA A 330 15.15 1.36 32.01
N SER A 331 15.54 1.56 33.28
CA SER A 331 15.38 0.55 34.34
C SER A 331 13.92 0.25 34.69
N SER A 332 13.01 1.20 34.44
CA SER A 332 11.58 1.11 34.81
C SER A 332 10.64 0.95 33.61
N GLY A 333 11.14 1.12 32.40
CA GLY A 333 10.39 1.03 31.14
C GLY A 333 11.22 1.54 29.96
N ASN A 334 10.66 1.46 28.75
CA ASN A 334 11.35 1.97 27.55
C ASN A 334 11.47 3.49 27.56
N VAL A 335 12.57 3.99 27.01
CA VAL A 335 12.76 5.40 26.69
C VAL A 335 12.63 5.55 25.18
N THR A 336 11.68 6.37 24.72
CA THR A 336 11.47 6.61 23.28
C THR A 336 11.69 8.09 22.97
N ILE A 337 12.53 8.37 21.99
CA ILE A 337 12.76 9.72 21.46
C ILE A 337 12.30 9.74 20.01
N LEU A 338 11.29 10.54 19.70
CA LEU A 338 10.90 10.87 18.33
C LEU A 338 11.60 12.18 17.91
N VAL A 339 12.43 12.11 16.89
CA VAL A 339 13.20 13.23 16.35
C VAL A 339 12.61 13.64 15.00
N ASP A 340 11.92 14.78 14.94
CA ASP A 340 11.40 15.33 13.68
C ASP A 340 12.49 16.11 12.92
N GLY A 341 13.60 15.43 12.64
CA GLY A 341 14.77 15.99 11.99
C GLY A 341 16.00 15.11 12.14
N ASP A 342 17.17 15.76 12.06
CA ASP A 342 18.45 15.06 11.99
C ASP A 342 18.98 14.66 13.39
N VAL A 343 19.78 13.60 13.40
CA VAL A 343 20.62 13.22 14.55
C VAL A 343 22.08 13.34 14.15
N THR A 344 22.81 14.28 14.76
CA THR A 344 24.23 14.56 14.48
C THR A 344 25.09 14.44 15.74
N ILE A 345 26.10 13.57 15.70
CA ILE A 345 27.11 13.43 16.75
C ILE A 345 28.50 13.75 16.18
N SER A 346 29.11 14.87 16.61
CA SER A 346 30.33 15.40 15.97
C SER A 346 31.54 15.59 16.89
N ASP A 347 31.37 15.49 18.21
CA ASP A 347 32.45 15.58 19.20
C ASP A 347 32.92 14.18 19.67
N PRO A 348 34.23 13.93 19.82
CA PRO A 348 34.73 12.61 20.24
C PRO A 348 34.39 12.25 21.69
N HIS A 349 33.86 13.18 22.50
CA HIS A 349 33.37 12.89 23.85
C HIS A 349 31.86 13.14 23.98
N ALA A 350 31.14 13.33 22.87
CA ALA A 350 29.69 13.30 22.90
C ALA A 350 29.22 11.84 23.04
N GLU A 351 28.22 11.61 23.89
CA GLU A 351 27.76 10.27 24.23
C GLU A 351 26.22 10.20 24.26
N VAL A 352 25.66 9.14 23.67
CA VAL A 352 24.27 8.72 23.89
C VAL A 352 24.32 7.34 24.53
N THR A 353 23.80 7.24 25.75
CA THR A 353 23.88 6.01 26.55
C THR A 353 22.53 5.64 27.14
N VAL A 354 22.30 4.34 27.30
CA VAL A 354 21.13 3.80 27.98
C VAL A 354 21.54 2.82 29.07
N ASP A 355 20.90 2.94 30.23
CA ASP A 355 20.97 1.96 31.32
C ASP A 355 19.62 1.23 31.45
N THR A 356 19.64 -0.09 31.36
CA THR A 356 18.43 -0.91 31.54
C THR A 356 18.44 -1.70 32.87
N GLU A 357 19.52 -1.61 33.64
CA GLU A 357 19.81 -2.48 34.80
C GLU A 357 19.66 -3.99 34.53
N GLY A 358 19.75 -4.41 33.27
CA GLY A 358 19.59 -5.81 32.85
C GLY A 358 18.14 -6.26 32.61
N GLU A 359 17.19 -5.33 32.62
CA GLU A 359 15.82 -5.56 32.16
C GLU A 359 15.74 -5.52 30.62
N ASP A 360 14.67 -6.07 30.05
CA ASP A 360 14.41 -6.19 28.59
C ASP A 360 13.88 -4.88 27.97
N ASN A 361 14.17 -3.73 28.58
CA ASN A 361 13.81 -2.41 28.07
C ASN A 361 14.88 -1.86 27.12
N ALA A 362 14.53 -0.85 26.33
CA ALA A 362 15.44 -0.22 25.38
C ALA A 362 15.28 1.31 25.34
N LEU A 363 16.34 1.97 24.87
CA LEU A 363 16.27 3.30 24.28
C LEU A 363 15.96 3.15 22.79
N ARG A 364 14.87 3.77 22.34
CA ARG A 364 14.43 3.78 20.95
C ARG A 364 14.46 5.20 20.41
N ILE A 365 15.12 5.40 19.28
CA ILE A 365 15.20 6.68 18.59
C ILE A 365 14.53 6.51 17.24
N TYR A 366 13.41 7.21 17.03
CA TYR A 366 12.73 7.29 15.74
C TYR A 366 13.08 8.64 15.11
N LEU A 367 13.46 8.68 13.83
CA LEU A 367 13.83 9.94 13.18
C LEU A 367 13.26 10.08 11.77
N THR A 368 12.88 11.31 11.42
CA THR A 368 12.39 11.69 10.08
C THR A 368 13.48 12.25 9.17
N GLY A 369 14.63 12.62 9.74
CA GLY A 369 15.77 13.18 9.02
C GLY A 369 16.96 12.21 8.95
N ASN A 370 18.13 12.79 8.72
CA ASN A 370 19.36 12.06 8.46
C ASN A 370 20.10 11.67 9.75
N PHE A 371 20.82 10.55 9.70
CA PHE A 371 21.65 10.07 10.80
C PHE A 371 23.14 10.27 10.50
N ASN A 372 23.80 11.15 11.23
CA ASN A 372 25.20 11.52 11.01
C ASN A 372 26.07 11.34 12.27
N MET A 373 26.77 10.22 12.35
CA MET A 373 27.76 9.95 13.39
C MET A 373 29.17 10.24 12.87
N ASP A 374 29.63 11.49 12.98
CA ASP A 374 31.01 11.85 12.62
C ASP A 374 32.01 11.32 13.66
N LYS A 375 31.66 11.37 14.96
CA LYS A 375 32.44 10.89 16.10
C LYS A 375 31.53 10.47 17.26
N GLY A 376 32.12 10.29 18.44
CA GLY A 376 31.42 10.11 19.70
C GLY A 376 31.05 8.65 19.94
N LYS A 377 30.11 8.44 20.85
CA LYS A 377 29.67 7.11 21.25
C LYS A 377 28.15 7.05 21.36
N ILE A 378 27.54 6.03 20.77
CA ILE A 378 26.14 5.68 20.94
C ILE A 378 26.12 4.20 21.33
N ALA A 379 25.91 3.88 22.60
CA ALA A 379 25.95 2.50 23.08
C ALA A 379 25.26 2.32 24.44
N PRO A 380 24.80 1.11 24.78
CA PRO A 380 24.39 0.78 26.15
C PRO A 380 25.52 1.01 27.17
N ASP A 381 25.14 1.33 28.42
CA ASP A 381 26.11 1.63 29.48
C ASP A 381 26.78 0.35 30.03
N SER A 382 27.91 0.02 29.42
CA SER A 382 28.81 -1.08 29.85
C SER A 382 29.36 -0.97 31.28
N SER A 383 29.18 0.16 31.97
CA SER A 383 29.64 0.32 33.35
C SER A 383 28.71 -0.36 34.38
N ILE A 384 27.50 -0.72 33.96
CA ILE A 384 26.41 -1.15 34.85
C ILE A 384 26.08 -2.64 34.70
N GLY A 385 26.51 -3.29 33.61
CA GLY A 385 26.29 -4.72 33.41
C GLY A 385 26.84 -5.27 32.11
N GLU A 386 26.40 -6.48 31.78
CA GLU A 386 26.53 -7.03 30.43
C GLU A 386 25.55 -6.27 29.53
N THR A 387 26.07 -5.70 28.45
CA THR A 387 25.31 -4.90 27.49
C THR A 387 24.92 -5.76 26.32
N LYS A 388 23.73 -5.52 25.77
CA LYS A 388 23.24 -6.16 24.56
C LYS A 388 22.88 -5.09 23.55
N SER A 389 23.15 -5.35 22.27
CA SER A 389 22.84 -4.38 21.21
C SER A 389 21.33 -4.10 21.09
N GLU A 390 20.45 -5.03 21.52
CA GLU A 390 18.98 -4.81 21.55
C GLU A 390 18.54 -3.64 22.47
N GLN A 391 19.39 -3.19 23.40
CA GLN A 391 19.07 -2.14 24.36
C GLN A 391 19.07 -0.74 23.73
N LEU A 392 19.69 -0.55 22.56
CA LEU A 392 19.73 0.72 21.84
C LEU A 392 19.31 0.49 20.39
N GLN A 393 18.22 1.14 19.98
CA GLN A 393 17.57 0.90 18.70
C GLN A 393 17.31 2.22 17.98
N VAL A 394 17.69 2.32 16.70
CA VAL A 394 17.46 3.49 15.85
C VAL A 394 16.59 3.09 14.65
N TYR A 395 15.51 3.82 14.42
CA TYR A 395 14.52 3.58 13.37
C TYR A 395 14.29 4.84 12.53
N GLY A 396 14.70 4.82 11.27
CA GLY A 396 14.51 5.90 10.30
C GLY A 396 13.40 5.63 9.30
N THR A 397 12.96 6.69 8.64
CA THR A 397 12.11 6.62 7.44
C THR A 397 12.87 6.01 6.26
N SER A 398 12.14 5.65 5.21
CA SER A 398 12.65 5.16 3.92
C SER A 398 13.63 6.15 3.27
N ASP A 399 13.40 7.45 3.46
CA ASP A 399 14.22 8.55 2.95
C ASP A 399 15.53 8.79 3.75
N LEU A 400 15.78 8.08 4.85
CA LEU A 400 16.92 8.36 5.72
C LEU A 400 18.25 8.16 4.98
N ASP A 401 19.12 9.17 5.04
CA ASP A 401 20.55 9.02 4.73
C ASP A 401 21.37 8.79 6.00
N GLY A 402 22.16 7.72 5.99
CA GLY A 402 22.99 7.32 7.12
C GLY A 402 24.49 7.52 6.87
N ARG A 403 25.21 7.98 7.88
CA ARG A 403 26.68 8.07 7.84
C ARG A 403 27.31 7.69 9.17
N PHE A 404 28.19 6.68 9.14
CA PHE A 404 29.05 6.24 10.24
C PHE A 404 30.50 6.56 9.91
N TRP A 405 31.17 7.40 10.72
CA TRP A 405 32.50 7.92 10.39
C TRP A 405 33.65 7.50 11.34
N ASP A 406 33.92 8.21 12.43
CA ASP A 406 35.04 7.94 13.36
C ASP A 406 34.52 7.85 14.81
N GLY A 407 33.37 7.19 14.99
CA GLY A 407 32.69 7.01 16.27
C GLY A 407 32.41 5.53 16.59
N ASN A 408 31.87 5.27 17.78
CA ASN A 408 31.48 3.95 18.24
C ASN A 408 29.95 3.85 18.34
N PHE A 409 29.38 2.92 17.61
CA PHE A 409 27.97 2.56 17.67
C PHE A 409 27.82 1.13 18.19
N SER A 410 26.99 0.93 19.20
CA SER A 410 26.52 -0.38 19.63
C SER A 410 25.02 -0.36 19.78
N GLY A 411 24.32 -1.14 18.97
CA GLY A 411 22.87 -1.06 18.85
C GLY A 411 22.34 -1.71 17.58
N THR A 412 21.03 -1.57 17.35
CA THR A 412 20.42 -1.86 16.05
C THR A 412 20.10 -0.59 15.28
N PHE A 413 20.23 -0.66 13.95
CA PHE A 413 19.94 0.44 13.05
C PHE A 413 18.99 -0.02 11.94
N TYR A 414 17.88 0.67 11.76
CA TYR A 414 16.84 0.32 10.80
C TYR A 414 16.50 1.51 9.92
N ALA A 415 16.79 1.41 8.62
CA ALA A 415 16.45 2.37 7.59
C ALA A 415 16.03 1.63 6.32
N ALA A 416 15.08 0.71 6.45
CA ALA A 416 14.58 -0.05 5.31
C ALA A 416 13.94 0.87 4.27
N SER A 417 14.24 0.64 3.00
CA SER A 417 13.52 1.23 1.88
C SER A 417 13.48 0.26 0.70
N ASN A 418 12.41 0.37 -0.09
CA ASN A 418 12.26 -0.37 -1.34
C ASN A 418 12.61 0.47 -2.58
N ASP A 419 12.66 1.80 -2.46
CA ASP A 419 12.82 2.71 -3.59
C ASP A 419 13.66 3.95 -3.21
N TRP A 420 14.62 3.80 -2.30
CA TRP A 420 15.51 4.90 -1.92
C TRP A 420 16.32 5.35 -3.14
N GLU A 421 16.20 6.65 -3.48
CA GLU A 421 16.89 7.24 -4.62
C GLU A 421 18.00 8.20 -4.16
N GLY A 422 19.24 7.88 -4.51
CA GLY A 422 20.40 8.73 -4.21
C GLY A 422 20.55 9.99 -5.08
N PRO A 423 21.60 10.80 -4.84
CA PRO A 423 22.73 10.49 -3.96
C PRO A 423 22.47 10.84 -2.50
N ASN A 424 23.11 10.10 -1.59
CA ASN A 424 23.10 10.35 -0.15
C ASN A 424 23.51 11.79 0.19
N GLU A 425 22.70 12.49 0.96
CA GLU A 425 22.88 13.91 1.27
C GLU A 425 24.10 14.20 2.16
N LEU A 426 24.53 13.23 2.96
CA LEU A 426 25.64 13.37 3.91
C LEU A 426 27.01 13.13 3.26
N THR A 427 27.09 12.27 2.25
CA THR A 427 28.34 11.83 1.63
C THR A 427 28.43 12.13 0.13
N GLY A 428 27.29 12.23 -0.55
CA GLY A 428 27.17 12.30 -2.00
C GLY A 428 27.42 10.98 -2.71
N SER A 429 27.41 9.85 -1.99
CA SER A 429 27.56 8.50 -2.54
C SER A 429 26.26 8.03 -3.21
N GLU A 430 26.32 6.87 -3.88
CA GLU A 430 25.15 6.19 -4.43
C GLU A 430 24.49 5.21 -3.44
N TYR A 431 24.91 5.21 -2.16
CA TYR A 431 24.44 4.28 -1.13
C TYR A 431 23.65 5.00 -0.03
N GLN A 432 22.56 4.41 0.44
CA GLN A 432 21.75 4.99 1.52
C GLN A 432 22.55 5.16 2.83
N VAL A 433 23.40 4.20 3.16
CA VAL A 433 24.26 4.26 4.36
C VAL A 433 25.73 4.06 4.03
N ASP A 434 26.58 4.98 4.49
CA ASP A 434 28.03 4.90 4.31
C ASP A 434 28.79 4.69 5.63
N PHE A 435 29.75 3.76 5.62
CA PHE A 435 30.75 3.59 6.67
C PHE A 435 32.14 3.91 6.14
N HIS A 436 32.86 4.82 6.80
CA HIS A 436 34.19 5.23 6.34
C HIS A 436 34.98 5.91 7.46
N SER A 437 36.31 5.91 7.41
CA SER A 437 37.21 6.55 8.41
C SER A 437 37.35 5.85 9.77
N ASN A 438 37.06 4.55 9.81
CA ASN A 438 37.21 3.62 10.93
C ASN A 438 36.14 3.75 12.03
N PRO A 439 34.84 3.71 11.71
CA PRO A 439 33.83 3.56 12.74
C PRO A 439 33.93 2.17 13.38
N GLU A 440 33.60 2.08 14.65
CA GLU A 440 33.37 0.82 15.36
C GLU A 440 31.85 0.59 15.43
N PHE A 441 31.36 -0.51 14.87
CA PHE A 441 29.95 -0.87 14.86
C PHE A 441 29.75 -2.26 15.46
N ASN A 442 28.95 -2.36 16.51
CA ASN A 442 28.62 -3.61 17.20
C ASN A 442 27.10 -3.80 17.21
N GLY A 443 26.57 -4.78 16.48
CA GLY A 443 25.13 -5.02 16.44
C GLY A 443 24.64 -5.45 15.06
N GLY A 444 23.47 -4.97 14.66
CA GLY A 444 22.82 -5.35 13.41
C GLY A 444 22.22 -4.14 12.68
N ILE A 445 22.22 -4.19 11.34
CA ILE A 445 21.74 -3.10 10.50
C ILE A 445 20.81 -3.60 9.39
N VAL A 446 19.70 -2.88 9.20
CA VAL A 446 18.71 -3.07 8.13
C VAL A 446 18.67 -1.81 7.28
N VAL A 447 18.92 -1.92 5.98
CA VAL A 447 19.06 -0.77 5.05
C VAL A 447 18.58 -1.13 3.65
N HIS A 448 18.36 -0.13 2.78
CA HIS A 448 18.22 -0.36 1.35
C HIS A 448 19.55 -0.75 0.71
N SER A 449 20.54 0.14 0.85
CA SER A 449 21.88 -0.06 0.33
C SER A 449 22.93 0.49 1.29
N ALA A 450 24.09 -0.16 1.35
CA ALA A 450 25.19 0.34 2.17
C ALA A 450 26.57 0.14 1.55
N ASN A 451 27.44 1.11 1.76
CA ASN A 451 28.85 0.99 1.44
C ASN A 451 29.63 0.86 2.74
N ILE A 452 30.03 -0.38 3.05
CA ILE A 452 30.77 -0.71 4.26
C ILE A 452 32.20 -1.00 3.86
N HIS A 453 33.03 0.05 3.79
CA HIS A 453 34.44 -0.08 3.46
C HIS A 453 35.18 -0.92 4.53
N ALA A 454 35.26 -2.24 4.35
CA ALA A 454 35.82 -3.18 5.34
C ALA A 454 37.29 -2.91 5.73
N SER A 455 38.04 -2.17 4.89
CA SER A 455 39.40 -1.72 5.23
C SER A 455 39.46 -0.50 6.16
N ALA A 456 38.31 0.13 6.38
CA ALA A 456 38.11 1.39 7.06
C ALA A 456 36.90 1.36 7.99
N ALA A 457 36.41 0.20 8.43
CA ALA A 457 35.35 0.03 9.43
C ALA A 457 35.61 -1.26 10.22
N GLU A 458 35.37 -1.22 11.52
CA GLU A 458 35.34 -2.41 12.38
C GLU A 458 33.88 -2.75 12.63
N PHE A 459 33.41 -3.85 12.05
CA PHE A 459 32.04 -4.33 12.18
C PHE A 459 32.06 -5.67 12.93
N GLU A 460 31.32 -5.76 14.03
CA GLU A 460 31.12 -6.98 14.80
C GLU A 460 29.62 -7.24 14.94
N TYR A 461 29.14 -8.34 14.37
CA TYR A 461 27.78 -8.80 14.59
C TYR A 461 27.61 -9.26 16.05
N ASP A 462 26.53 -8.83 16.70
CA ASP A 462 26.16 -9.27 18.04
C ASP A 462 25.22 -10.47 17.94
N ASP A 463 25.74 -11.69 18.05
CA ASP A 463 24.98 -12.94 18.00
C ASP A 463 23.82 -13.01 19.02
N SER A 464 23.79 -12.14 20.04
CA SER A 464 22.65 -12.07 20.97
C SER A 464 21.37 -11.50 20.34
N LEU A 465 21.46 -10.92 19.14
CA LEU A 465 20.32 -10.46 18.36
C LEU A 465 19.55 -11.63 17.71
N GLU A 466 20.16 -12.81 17.53
CA GLU A 466 19.47 -13.97 16.97
C GLU A 466 18.27 -14.38 17.82
N GLY A 467 17.08 -14.31 17.25
CA GLY A 467 15.82 -14.59 17.97
C GLY A 467 15.53 -13.63 19.14
N GLY A 468 16.09 -12.42 19.11
CA GLY A 468 15.72 -11.33 20.02
C GLY A 468 14.32 -10.79 19.73
N GLU A 469 13.60 -10.34 20.75
CA GLU A 469 12.26 -9.75 20.59
C GLU A 469 12.38 -8.24 20.33
N PHE A 470 12.21 -7.82 19.07
CA PHE A 470 12.21 -6.41 18.70
C PHE A 470 10.80 -5.87 18.62
N ASN A 471 10.52 -4.83 19.40
CA ASN A 471 9.27 -4.10 19.31
C ASN A 471 9.51 -2.69 18.77
N ALA A 472 9.67 -2.59 17.46
CA ALA A 472 9.76 -1.32 16.72
C ALA A 472 8.43 -0.56 16.65
N TYR A 473 7.32 -1.12 17.17
CA TYR A 473 5.97 -0.59 17.00
C TYR A 473 5.35 -0.29 18.36
N PRO A 474 5.52 0.92 18.91
CA PRO A 474 5.00 1.24 20.23
C PRO A 474 3.46 1.34 20.26
N GLY A 475 2.71 0.24 20.41
CA GLY A 475 1.24 0.27 20.66
C GLY A 475 0.37 -0.34 19.56
N ASP A 476 -0.68 0.37 19.12
CA ASP A 476 -1.76 -0.10 18.21
C ASP A 476 -1.39 -0.09 16.71
N TYR A 477 -0.12 0.14 16.37
CA TYR A 477 0.36 0.23 14.99
C TYR A 477 0.43 -1.18 14.35
N THR A 478 -0.38 -1.42 13.32
CA THR A 478 -0.44 -2.72 12.63
C THR A 478 0.49 -2.78 11.43
N LEU A 479 1.41 -3.74 11.46
CA LEU A 479 2.18 -4.18 10.29
C LEU A 479 1.25 -4.69 9.17
N PRO A 480 1.70 -4.66 7.90
CA PRO A 480 1.16 -5.55 6.88
C PRO A 480 1.21 -7.02 7.36
N PRO A 481 0.43 -7.92 6.79
CA PRO A 481 0.48 -9.33 7.17
C PRO A 481 1.77 -10.05 6.72
N GLN A 482 2.39 -10.85 7.61
CA GLN A 482 3.51 -11.76 7.28
C GLN A 482 3.08 -12.81 6.24
N LEU A 483 4.02 -13.45 5.53
CA LEU A 483 3.68 -14.54 4.61
C LEU A 483 4.58 -15.75 4.83
N THR A 484 3.99 -16.88 5.23
CA THR A 484 4.68 -18.16 5.39
C THR A 484 4.44 -19.07 4.18
N TYR A 485 3.21 -19.10 3.65
CA TYR A 485 2.87 -19.99 2.53
C TYR A 485 2.25 -19.23 1.36
N LEU A 486 2.74 -19.53 0.16
CA LEU A 486 2.14 -19.06 -1.09
C LEU A 486 1.47 -20.23 -1.84
N ASN A 487 0.18 -20.08 -2.13
CA ASN A 487 -0.61 -21.03 -2.93
C ASN A 487 -1.13 -20.34 -4.19
N VAL A 488 -0.47 -20.57 -5.32
CA VAL A 488 -0.93 -20.07 -6.63
C VAL A 488 -1.47 -21.22 -7.49
N ALA A 489 -2.61 -20.99 -8.13
CA ALA A 489 -3.14 -21.92 -9.13
C ALA A 489 -3.72 -21.15 -10.31
N LYS A 490 -3.36 -21.56 -11.53
CA LYS A 490 -3.98 -21.07 -12.76
C LYS A 490 -5.06 -22.04 -13.21
N HIS A 491 -6.26 -21.53 -13.46
CA HIS A 491 -7.39 -22.28 -13.99
C HIS A 491 -7.76 -21.74 -15.36
N GLU A 492 -7.82 -22.61 -16.37
CA GLU A 492 -8.32 -22.29 -17.69
C GLU A 492 -9.78 -22.72 -17.82
N ILE A 493 -10.63 -21.79 -18.24
CA ILE A 493 -12.05 -22.01 -18.49
C ILE A 493 -12.35 -21.70 -19.95
N GLU A 494 -12.93 -22.66 -20.66
CA GLU A 494 -13.46 -22.46 -22.01
C GLU A 494 -14.87 -21.89 -21.93
N ILE A 495 -15.14 -20.83 -22.69
CA ILE A 495 -16.44 -20.14 -22.79
C ILE A 495 -16.98 -20.23 -24.22
N ASP A 496 -18.20 -20.76 -24.36
CA ASP A 496 -18.87 -20.92 -25.66
C ASP A 496 -20.33 -20.49 -25.59
N GLN A 497 -20.84 -19.88 -26.67
CA GLN A 497 -22.28 -19.67 -26.82
C GLN A 497 -22.96 -20.95 -27.33
N ASN A 498 -24.03 -21.39 -26.65
CA ASN A 498 -24.77 -22.61 -27.03
C ASN A 498 -25.71 -22.47 -28.24
#